data_AF-A0A849QZ95-F1
#
_entry.id   AF-A0A849QZ95-F1
#
_cell.length_a   1.000
_cell.length_b   1.000
_cell.length_c   1.000
_cell.angle_alpha   90.00
_cell.angle_beta   90.00
_cell.angle_gamma   90.00
#
_symmetry.space_group_name_H-M   'P 1'
#
loop_
_entity.id
_entity.type
_entity.pdbx_description
1 polymer ?
#
loop_
_entity_poly.entity_id
_entity_poly.type
_entity_poly.pdbx_seq_one_letter_code
_entity_poly.pdbx_strand_id
1 'polypeptide(L)'
;MAIHFIDINNTARNAEYLKIITCSRSDNSTIVKYDNVDGELIEVNVEQIAETEESFVEAEIIGRNNNWIEWYPLEQFEKLNPTIEL
;
A
#
# COMPACT_ATOMS: atom_id res chain seq x y z
N MET A 1 -25.90 2.52 6.17
CA MET A 1 -25.92 3.81 5.43
C MET A 1 -24.79 3.71 4.43
N ALA A 2 -25.02 3.95 3.14
CA ALA A 2 -23.94 3.84 2.15
C ALA A 2 -22.98 5.02 2.31
N ILE A 3 -21.68 4.74 2.26
CA ILE A 3 -20.63 5.74 2.28
C ILE A 3 -20.34 6.14 0.83
N HIS A 4 -20.36 7.44 0.55
CA HIS A 4 -20.10 7.98 -0.79
C HIS A 4 -18.70 8.58 -0.84
N PHE A 5 -17.88 8.16 -1.79
CA PHE A 5 -16.51 8.66 -1.95
C PHE A 5 -16.09 8.73 -3.42
N ILE A 6 -14.99 9.42 -3.72
CA ILE A 6 -14.35 9.53 -5.03
C ILE A 6 -13.11 8.63 -5.06
N ASP A 7 -13.05 7.71 -6.02
CA ASP A 7 -11.89 6.83 -6.20
C ASP A 7 -10.71 7.54 -6.89
N ILE A 8 -9.56 6.85 -6.97
CA ILE A 8 -8.33 7.36 -7.60
C ILE A 8 -8.48 7.72 -9.09
N ASN A 9 -9.55 7.25 -9.75
CA ASN A 9 -9.88 7.57 -11.14
C ASN A 9 -10.90 8.73 -11.23
N ASN A 10 -11.12 9.48 -10.14
CA ASN A 10 -12.15 10.51 -10.01
C ASN A 10 -13.58 10.02 -10.24
N THR A 11 -13.86 8.74 -9.95
CA THR A 11 -15.20 8.15 -10.10
C THR A 11 -15.90 8.07 -8.75
N ALA A 12 -17.17 8.48 -8.71
CA ALA A 12 -17.99 8.34 -7.52
C ALA A 12 -18.34 6.87 -7.24
N ARG A 13 -18.15 6.44 -6.01
CA ARG A 13 -18.38 5.08 -5.50
C ARG A 13 -19.32 5.09 -4.30
N ASN A 14 -19.96 3.95 -4.09
CA ASN A 14 -20.77 3.66 -2.92
C ASN A 14 -20.13 2.46 -2.22
N ALA A 15 -19.83 2.60 -0.94
CA ALA A 15 -19.32 1.52 -0.11
C ALA A 15 -20.24 1.23 1.08
N GLU A 16 -20.24 -0.03 1.52
CA GLU A 16 -20.92 -0.47 2.73
C GLU A 16 -20.10 -0.13 3.97
N TYR A 17 -18.78 -0.33 3.90
CA TYR A 17 -17.82 0.08 4.91
C TYR A 17 -16.51 0.56 4.29
N LEU A 18 -15.74 1.30 5.07
CA LEU A 18 -14.34 1.65 4.83
C LEU A 18 -13.51 1.23 6.04
N LYS A 19 -12.29 0.74 5.81
CA LYS A 19 -11.38 0.32 6.88
C LYS A 19 -9.93 0.57 6.48
N ILE A 20 -9.12 1.11 7.37
CA ILE A 20 -7.66 1.18 7.16
C ILE A 20 -7.04 -0.20 7.39
N ILE A 21 -6.24 -0.63 6.43
CA ILE A 21 -5.39 -1.82 6.51
C ILE A 21 -3.94 -1.42 6.29
N THR A 22 -3.01 -2.04 7.01
CA THR A 22 -1.57 -1.83 6.84
C THR A 22 -0.94 -3.14 6.41
N CYS A 23 -0.18 -3.08 5.32
CA CYS A 23 0.51 -4.21 4.74
C CYS A 23 2.01 -3.99 4.90
N SER A 24 2.69 -4.94 5.56
CA SER A 24 4.14 -4.98 5.60
C SER A 24 4.65 -5.67 4.34
N ARG A 25 5.39 -4.96 3.50
CA ARG A 25 6.12 -5.55 2.39
C ARG A 25 7.58 -5.68 2.80
N SER A 26 8.04 -6.93 2.89
CA SER A 26 9.46 -7.24 3.02
C SER A 26 10.04 -7.49 1.63
N ASP A 27 10.81 -6.55 1.11
CA ASP A 27 11.62 -6.79 -0.08
C ASP A 27 12.96 -7.37 0.41
N ASN A 28 13.17 -8.67 0.18
CA ASN A 28 14.47 -9.29 0.40
C ASN A 28 15.32 -9.09 -0.84
N SER A 29 16.37 -8.29 -0.72
CA SER A 29 17.29 -7.99 -1.80
C SER A 29 18.71 -8.39 -1.43
N THR A 30 19.46 -8.96 -2.37
CA THR A 30 20.90 -9.16 -2.19
C THR A 30 21.63 -8.00 -2.82
N ILE A 31 22.36 -7.23 -2.02
CA ILE A 31 23.22 -6.16 -2.49
C ILE A 31 24.67 -6.65 -2.53
N VAL A 32 25.36 -6.31 -3.61
CA VAL A 32 26.79 -6.58 -3.77
C VAL A 32 27.56 -5.40 -3.16
N LYS A 33 28.41 -5.67 -2.18
CA LYS A 33 29.35 -4.70 -1.61
C LYS A 33 30.77 -5.17 -1.88
N TYR A 34 31.67 -4.23 -2.15
CA TYR A 34 33.10 -4.54 -2.20
C TYR A 34 33.73 -4.19 -0.86
N ASP A 35 34.42 -5.14 -0.26
CA ASP A 35 35.14 -4.96 1.00
C ASP A 35 36.65 -5.08 0.76
N ASN A 36 37.45 -4.34 1.53
CA ASN A 36 38.91 -4.38 1.42
C ASN A 36 39.48 -5.27 2.52
N VAL A 37 39.92 -6.46 2.13
CA VAL A 37 40.56 -7.42 3.03
C VAL A 37 42.01 -7.57 2.59
N ASP A 38 42.92 -7.16 3.46
CA ASP A 38 44.37 -7.28 3.26
C ASP A 38 44.91 -6.65 1.94
N GLY A 39 44.27 -5.57 1.48
CA GLY A 39 44.68 -4.84 0.26
C GLY A 39 44.06 -5.37 -1.03
N GLU A 40 43.19 -6.38 -0.95
CA GLU A 40 42.40 -6.90 -2.07
C GLU A 40 40.93 -6.51 -1.92
N LEU A 41 40.32 -6.02 -3.00
CA LEU A 41 38.88 -5.75 -3.06
C LEU A 41 38.15 -7.05 -3.37
N ILE A 42 37.43 -7.58 -2.37
CA ILE A 42 36.61 -8.78 -2.53
C ILE A 42 35.13 -8.42 -2.64
N GLU A 43 34.39 -9.19 -3.41
CA GLU A 43 32.94 -9.05 -3.57
C GLU A 43 32.22 -9.79 -2.43
N VAL A 44 31.34 -9.09 -1.72
CA VAL A 44 30.55 -9.60 -0.59
C VAL A 44 29.06 -9.39 -0.89
N ASN A 45 28.31 -10.49 -0.92
CA ASN A 45 26.85 -10.45 -1.01
C ASN A 45 26.27 -10.21 0.38
N VAL A 46 25.51 -9.13 0.54
CA VAL A 46 24.83 -8.79 1.80
C VAL A 46 23.33 -8.85 1.56
N GLU A 47 22.61 -9.59 2.41
CA GLU A 47 21.15 -9.56 2.43
C GLU A 47 20.69 -8.23 3.04
N GLN A 48 19.86 -7.50 2.31
CA GLN A 48 19.17 -6.31 2.76
C GLN A 48 17.68 -6.59 2.74
N ILE A 49 17.10 -6.66 3.94
CA ILE A 49 15.66 -6.71 4.15
C ILE A 49 15.19 -5.26 4.26
N ALA A 50 14.48 -4.78 3.25
CA ALA A 50 13.75 -3.52 3.33
C ALA A 50 12.32 -3.83 3.78
N GLU A 51 12.00 -3.47 5.02
CA GLU A 51 10.62 -3.52 5.53
C GLU A 51 9.96 -2.17 5.22
N THR A 52 8.97 -2.20 4.33
CA THR A 52 8.18 -1.00 4.01
C THR A 52 6.74 -1.28 4.44
N GLU A 53 6.19 -0.41 5.28
CA GLU A 53 4.78 -0.46 5.66
C GLU A 53 3.98 0.45 4.72
N GLU A 54 2.97 -0.12 4.06
CA GLU A 54 2.05 0.61 3.19
C GLU A 54 0.63 0.50 3.74
N SER A 55 -0.07 1.63 3.85
CA SER A 55 -1.45 1.69 4.34
C SER A 55 -2.43 1.92 3.20
N PHE A 56 -3.54 1.19 3.24
CA PHE A 56 -4.63 1.24 2.27
C PHE A 56 -5.97 1.41 2.96
N VAL A 57 -6.94 1.97 2.24
CA VAL A 57 -8.35 1.93 2.59
C VAL A 57 -8.97 0.73 1.87
N GLU A 58 -9.42 -0.24 2.65
CA GLU A 58 -10.30 -1.30 2.19
C GLU A 58 -11.74 -0.79 2.13
N ALA A 59 -12.37 -0.93 0.97
CA ALA A 59 -13.76 -0.55 0.75
C ALA A 59 -14.56 -1.73 0.20
N GLU A 60 -15.69 -2.05 0.83
CA GLU A 60 -16.67 -2.98 0.25
C GLU A 60 -17.61 -2.20 -0.68
N ILE A 61 -17.38 -2.31 -1.98
CA ILE A 61 -18.12 -1.60 -3.01
C ILE A 61 -19.49 -2.24 -3.22
N ILE A 62 -20.53 -1.42 -3.15
CA ILE A 62 -21.92 -1.84 -3.38
C ILE A 62 -22.20 -1.83 -4.89
N GLY A 63 -22.27 -3.02 -5.47
CA GLY A 63 -22.67 -3.19 -6.86
C GLY A 63 -24.17 -3.35 -7.06
N ARG A 64 -24.56 -3.54 -8.33
CA ARG A 64 -25.97 -3.76 -8.68
C ARG A 64 -26.51 -5.11 -8.18
N ASN A 65 -25.69 -6.16 -8.26
CA ASN A 65 -26.09 -7.54 -7.95
C ASN A 65 -25.19 -8.20 -6.89
N ASN A 66 -23.97 -7.70 -6.70
CA ASN A 66 -22.96 -8.25 -5.80
C ASN A 66 -22.14 -7.11 -5.20
N ASN A 67 -21.55 -7.36 -4.04
CA ASN A 67 -20.52 -6.51 -3.44
C ASN A 67 -19.14 -7.12 -3.70
N TRP A 68 -18.09 -6.29 -3.67
CA TRP A 68 -16.71 -6.76 -3.76
C TRP A 68 -15.77 -5.81 -3.01
N ILE A 69 -14.58 -6.30 -2.66
CA ILE A 69 -13.57 -5.51 -1.96
C ILE A 69 -12.64 -4.84 -2.96
N GLU A 70 -12.41 -3.54 -2.77
CA GLU A 70 -11.34 -2.77 -3.44
C GLU A 70 -10.42 -2.14 -2.40
N TRP A 71 -9.15 -1.97 -2.76
CA TRP A 71 -8.14 -1.34 -1.91
C TRP A 71 -7.58 -0.09 -2.59
N TYR A 72 -7.57 1.03 -1.86
CA TYR A 72 -7.06 2.31 -2.35
C TYR A 72 -5.89 2.78 -1.48
N PRO A 73 -4.82 3.38 -2.05
CA PRO A 73 -3.74 3.94 -1.26
C PRO A 73 -4.26 5.02 -0.30
N LEU A 74 -3.94 4.93 1.00
CA LEU A 74 -4.52 5.80 2.03
C LEU A 74 -4.30 7.29 1.73
N GLU A 75 -3.05 7.67 1.41
CA GLU A 75 -2.70 9.07 1.16
C GLU A 75 -3.48 9.68 -0.02
N GLN A 76 -3.72 8.89 -1.08
CA GLN A 76 -4.50 9.37 -2.23
C GLN A 76 -5.99 9.43 -1.90
N PHE A 77 -6.49 8.48 -1.12
CA PHE A 77 -7.88 8.44 -0.69
C PHE A 77 -8.23 9.66 0.16
N GLU A 78 -7.41 10.00 1.16
CA GLU A 78 -7.61 11.16 2.03
C GLU A 78 -7.58 12.49 1.26
N LYS A 79 -6.68 12.62 0.28
CA LYS A 79 -6.61 13.82 -0.60
C LYS A 79 -7.89 14.02 -1.41
N LEU A 80 -8.49 12.94 -1.91
CA LEU A 80 -9.70 12.98 -2.72
C LEU A 80 -10.96 13.09 -1.87
N ASN A 81 -10.93 12.59 -0.63
CA ASN A 81 -12.07 12.50 0.27
C ASN A 81 -11.79 13.12 1.64
N PRO A 82 -11.45 14.41 1.71
CA PRO A 82 -11.03 15.06 2.96
C PRO A 82 -12.12 15.14 4.04
N THR A 83 -13.38 14.86 3.68
CA THR A 83 -14.53 14.91 4.59
C THR A 83 -14.91 13.56 5.18
N ILE A 84 -14.23 12.48 4.78
CA ILE A 84 -14.51 11.13 5.28
C ILE A 84 -13.55 10.84 6.44
N GLU A 85 -14.11 10.60 7.62
CA GLU A 85 -13.36 10.10 8.77
C GLU A 85 -13.26 8.57 8.68
N LEU A 86 -12.02 8.05 8.80
CA LEU A 86 -11.66 6.64 8.68
C LEU A 86 -11.27 6.02 10.03
#